data_AF-A0AAD2DKP2-F1
#
_entry.id   AF-A0AAD2DKP2-F1
#
_cell.length_a   1.000
_cell.length_b   1.000
_cell.length_c   1.000
_cell.angle_alpha   90.00
_cell.angle_beta   90.00
_cell.angle_gamma   90.00
#
_symmetry.space_group_name_H-M   'P 1'
#
loop_
_entity.id
_entity.type
_entity.pdbx_description
1 polymer ?
#
loop_
_entity_poly.entity_id
_entity_poly.type
_entity_poly.pdbx_seq_one_letter_code
_entity_poly.pdbx_strand_id
1 'polypeptide(L)'
;MTNIKEAKKRLYNLVYDPPRNGPTLWEIGIPDWTAAEYFVPDPNPTLMNQLYINHGEKFRQYSLWDRYTELYPEQDLVYTVGVSNYQTNWYFARVNRKTGNKNYIPTTWKILFDLDDIDEQGNYTLQLALASATDAELQVRTNDPSTETPHFSTGLIGKDNSIARHGIHDSYWLHTITVPGSLLLTGTNIIFLTQSRGETPWRGIMYDYIRLEGSSESIDKLKQKHRNVSVPVRKP
;
A
#
# COMPACT_ATOMS: atom_id res chain seq x y z
N MET A 1 41.98 -31.31 7.51
CA MET A 1 40.95 -30.44 8.14
C MET A 1 41.49 -29.03 8.16
N THR A 2 40.93 -28.15 7.33
CA THR A 2 41.38 -26.76 7.20
C THR A 2 40.74 -25.92 8.30
N ASN A 3 41.57 -25.34 9.17
CA ASN A 3 41.15 -24.45 10.25
C ASN A 3 40.66 -23.12 9.66
N ILE A 4 39.35 -22.85 9.72
CA ILE A 4 38.81 -21.53 9.40
C ILE A 4 39.04 -20.64 10.64
N LYS A 5 39.90 -19.63 10.51
CA LYS A 5 40.08 -18.61 11.55
C LYS A 5 38.80 -17.77 11.66
N GLU A 6 38.26 -17.65 12.87
CA GLU A 6 37.18 -16.69 13.15
C GLU A 6 37.68 -15.26 12.91
N ALA A 7 37.11 -14.59 11.92
CA ALA A 7 37.25 -13.15 11.74
C ALA A 7 36.01 -12.47 12.35
N LYS A 8 36.17 -11.80 13.50
CA LYS A 8 35.14 -10.91 14.05
C LYS A 8 35.06 -9.64 13.19
N LYS A 9 34.12 -9.60 12.26
CA LYS A 9 33.80 -8.41 11.48
C LYS A 9 32.79 -7.56 12.25
N ARG A 10 33.12 -6.30 12.53
CA ARG A 10 32.15 -5.32 13.04
C ARG A 10 31.13 -5.03 11.92
N LEU A 11 29.86 -5.32 12.18
CA LEU A 11 28.75 -4.89 11.34
C LEU A 11 28.47 -3.43 11.65
N TYR A 12 28.47 -2.57 10.62
CA TYR A 12 28.03 -1.19 10.74
C TYR A 12 26.52 -1.15 10.51
N ASN A 13 25.80 -0.33 11.28
CA ASN A 13 24.39 -0.05 11.02
C ASN A 13 24.29 0.79 9.74
N LEU A 14 23.78 0.18 8.67
CA LEU A 14 23.41 0.90 7.45
C LEU A 14 21.94 1.33 7.60
N VAL A 15 21.70 2.63 7.72
CA VAL A 15 20.35 3.18 7.65
C VAL A 15 20.09 3.52 6.19
N TYR A 16 19.14 2.83 5.57
CA TYR A 16 18.68 3.15 4.21
C TYR A 16 17.64 4.27 4.29
N ASP A 17 17.93 5.41 3.66
CA ASP A 17 16.95 6.48 3.45
C ASP A 17 16.43 6.38 2.00
N PRO A 18 15.17 5.96 1.78
CA PRO A 18 14.64 5.81 0.44
C PRO A 18 14.59 7.17 -0.28
N PRO A 19 15.04 7.25 -1.55
CA PRO A 19 15.01 8.49 -2.31
C PRO A 19 13.58 9.04 -2.40
N ARG A 20 13.45 10.36 -2.26
CA ARG A 20 12.17 11.09 -2.32
C ARG A 20 12.20 12.06 -3.50
N ASN A 21 11.13 12.04 -4.29
CA ASN A 21 10.93 12.95 -5.42
C ASN A 21 10.23 14.26 -4.99
N GLY A 22 9.53 14.22 -3.85
CA GLY A 22 8.83 15.37 -3.29
C GLY A 22 8.58 15.24 -1.78
N PRO A 23 7.89 16.23 -1.17
CA PRO A 23 7.50 16.16 0.23
C PRO A 23 6.41 15.11 0.41
N THR A 24 6.47 14.33 1.48
CA THR A 24 5.43 13.33 1.77
C THR A 24 4.14 14.03 2.17
N LEU A 25 3.07 13.75 1.42
CA LEU A 25 1.73 14.26 1.70
C LEU A 25 1.03 13.33 2.69
N TRP A 26 1.13 12.02 2.46
CA TRP A 26 0.65 10.98 3.37
C TRP A 26 1.34 9.65 3.06
N GLU A 27 1.26 8.74 4.04
CA GLU A 27 1.80 7.39 3.95
C GLU A 27 0.92 6.39 4.72
N ILE A 28 1.02 5.11 4.34
CA ILE A 28 0.30 3.98 4.91
C ILE A 28 1.30 2.84 5.08
N GLY A 29 1.39 2.29 6.29
CA GLY A 29 2.28 1.17 6.63
C GLY A 29 3.69 1.60 7.06
N ILE A 30 4.57 0.62 7.17
CA ILE A 30 5.98 0.75 7.55
C ILE A 30 6.81 0.12 6.41
N PRO A 31 7.85 0.79 5.89
CA PRO A 31 8.65 0.24 4.79
C PRO A 31 9.68 -0.79 5.30
N ASP A 32 9.22 -1.96 5.75
CA ASP A 32 10.04 -3.05 6.32
C ASP A 32 9.93 -4.38 5.55
N TRP A 33 9.37 -4.33 4.34
CA TRP A 33 9.16 -5.41 3.38
C TRP A 33 8.18 -6.49 3.82
N THR A 34 7.30 -6.17 4.77
CA THR A 34 6.30 -7.10 5.29
C THR A 34 4.94 -6.44 5.39
N ALA A 35 3.88 -7.25 5.45
CA ALA A 35 2.53 -6.78 5.70
C ALA A 35 2.09 -6.97 7.17
N ALA A 36 3.05 -7.08 8.08
CA ALA A 36 2.83 -7.61 9.44
C ALA A 36 2.13 -6.63 10.38
N GLU A 37 2.22 -5.34 10.10
CA GLU A 37 1.59 -4.26 10.84
C GLU A 37 0.12 -4.07 10.49
N TYR A 38 -0.34 -4.65 9.37
CA TYR A 38 -1.70 -4.49 8.89
C TYR A 38 -2.72 -5.38 9.61
N PHE A 39 -4.00 -5.09 9.39
CA PHE A 39 -5.11 -5.78 10.02
C PHE A 39 -5.25 -7.22 9.53
N VAL A 40 -4.96 -8.16 10.42
CA VAL A 40 -5.33 -9.58 10.29
C VAL A 40 -6.59 -9.83 11.14
N PRO A 41 -7.69 -10.35 10.57
CA PRO A 41 -8.91 -10.58 11.34
C PRO A 41 -8.82 -11.86 12.17
N ASP A 42 -9.80 -12.03 13.06
CA ASP A 42 -10.00 -13.32 13.72
C ASP A 42 -10.39 -14.40 12.71
N PRO A 43 -9.87 -15.63 12.88
CA PRO A 43 -10.15 -16.74 11.97
C PRO A 43 -11.58 -17.24 12.12
N ASN A 44 -12.01 -18.08 11.19
CA ASN A 44 -13.26 -18.82 11.35
C ASN A 44 -13.13 -19.75 12.58
N PRO A 45 -14.02 -19.68 13.59
CA PRO A 45 -13.92 -20.50 14.79
C PRO A 45 -13.85 -22.00 14.53
N THR A 46 -14.44 -22.48 13.43
CA THR A 46 -14.46 -23.91 13.06
C THR A 46 -13.14 -24.39 12.43
N LEU A 47 -12.33 -23.46 11.90
CA LEU A 47 -11.04 -23.74 11.26
C LEU A 47 -9.86 -23.19 12.08
N MET A 48 -10.14 -22.66 13.27
CA MET A 48 -9.17 -21.95 14.10
C MET A 48 -8.09 -22.90 14.61
N ASN A 49 -6.83 -22.56 14.31
CA ASN A 49 -5.68 -23.21 14.89
C ASN A 49 -5.35 -22.57 16.24
N GLN A 50 -5.39 -23.39 17.29
CA GLN A 50 -5.16 -22.97 18.67
C GLN A 50 -3.74 -22.42 18.91
N LEU A 51 -2.76 -22.78 18.08
CA LEU A 51 -1.37 -22.31 18.20
C LEU A 51 -1.20 -20.81 17.98
N TYR A 52 -2.12 -20.17 17.23
CA TYR A 52 -1.99 -18.76 16.84
C TYR A 52 -3.06 -17.85 17.45
N ILE A 53 -3.71 -18.28 18.53
CA ILE A 53 -4.65 -17.45 19.28
C ILE A 53 -3.87 -16.41 20.08
N ASN A 54 -4.28 -15.13 20.02
CA ASN A 54 -3.61 -14.01 20.68
C ASN A 54 -2.09 -13.95 20.40
N HIS A 55 -1.69 -14.38 19.20
CA HIS A 55 -0.28 -14.47 18.79
C HIS A 55 0.06 -13.39 17.76
N GLY A 56 1.31 -12.91 17.77
CA GLY A 56 1.79 -11.92 16.79
C GLY A 56 1.74 -12.45 15.35
N GLU A 57 1.83 -13.77 15.18
CA GLU A 57 1.70 -14.45 13.89
C GLU A 57 0.28 -14.95 13.59
N LYS A 58 -0.76 -14.22 14.03
CA LYS A 58 -2.16 -14.57 13.72
C LYS A 58 -2.44 -14.74 12.22
N PHE A 59 -1.62 -14.16 11.34
CA PHE A 59 -1.69 -14.35 9.89
C PHE A 59 -1.48 -15.81 9.46
N ARG A 60 -0.97 -16.67 10.34
CA ARG A 60 -0.79 -18.12 10.11
C ARG A 60 -2.08 -18.94 10.22
N GLN A 61 -3.20 -18.32 10.56
CA GLN A 61 -4.50 -18.98 10.60
C GLN A 61 -4.97 -19.36 9.18
N TYR A 62 -5.60 -20.53 9.05
CA TYR A 62 -6.12 -20.99 7.78
C TYR A 62 -7.36 -20.19 7.35
N SER A 63 -7.57 -20.05 6.03
CA SER A 63 -8.79 -19.47 5.43
C SER A 63 -9.01 -17.98 5.74
N LEU A 64 -7.97 -17.24 6.14
CA LEU A 64 -8.07 -15.78 6.31
C LEU A 64 -8.44 -15.06 5.01
N TRP A 65 -8.16 -15.60 3.83
CA TRP A 65 -8.67 -15.01 2.57
C TRP A 65 -10.21 -15.01 2.48
N ASP A 66 -10.89 -16.02 3.04
CA ASP A 66 -12.36 -16.08 3.01
C ASP A 66 -12.98 -15.04 3.96
N ARG A 67 -12.29 -14.71 5.07
CA ARG A 67 -12.72 -13.69 6.03
C ARG A 67 -12.86 -12.30 5.40
N TYR A 68 -12.12 -12.01 4.32
CA TYR A 68 -12.28 -10.76 3.58
C TYR A 68 -13.71 -10.60 3.06
N THR A 69 -14.30 -11.65 2.50
CA THR A 69 -15.68 -11.59 1.96
C THR A 69 -16.71 -11.36 3.06
N GLU A 70 -16.48 -11.91 4.26
CA GLU A 70 -17.39 -11.77 5.39
C GLU A 70 -17.36 -10.37 6.01
N LEU A 71 -16.19 -9.72 5.97
CA LEU A 71 -16.00 -8.35 6.44
C LEU A 71 -16.40 -7.29 5.40
N TYR A 72 -16.30 -7.64 4.12
CA TYR A 72 -16.55 -6.75 2.97
C TYR A 72 -17.57 -7.37 2.00
N PRO A 73 -18.81 -7.68 2.45
CA PRO A 73 -19.77 -8.44 1.65
C PRO A 73 -20.31 -7.67 0.44
N GLU A 74 -20.48 -6.36 0.57
CA GLU A 74 -21.12 -5.51 -0.44
C GLU A 74 -20.13 -4.60 -1.15
N GLN A 75 -19.19 -4.03 -0.40
CA GLN A 75 -18.21 -3.08 -0.89
C GLN A 75 -16.81 -3.48 -0.41
N ASP A 76 -15.82 -3.13 -1.20
CA ASP A 76 -14.41 -3.34 -0.85
C ASP A 76 -13.90 -2.29 0.14
N LEU A 77 -12.70 -2.53 0.65
CA LEU A 77 -12.01 -1.69 1.61
C LEU A 77 -11.93 -0.22 1.15
N VAL A 78 -12.28 0.68 2.06
CA VAL A 78 -12.17 2.13 1.92
C VAL A 78 -11.31 2.65 3.07
N TYR A 79 -10.19 3.29 2.73
CA TYR A 79 -9.25 3.86 3.68
C TYR A 79 -9.24 5.37 3.53
N THR A 80 -9.49 6.12 4.60
CA THR A 80 -9.46 7.58 4.59
C THR A 80 -8.23 8.07 5.33
N VAL A 81 -7.31 8.70 4.61
CA VAL A 81 -6.09 9.29 5.17
C VAL A 81 -6.46 10.29 6.28
N GLY A 82 -5.75 10.20 7.41
CA GLY A 82 -6.00 11.03 8.59
C GLY A 82 -7.17 10.56 9.48
N VAL A 83 -7.98 9.59 9.05
CA VAL A 83 -9.12 9.05 9.82
C VAL A 83 -8.95 7.56 10.10
N SER A 84 -8.65 6.77 9.07
CA SER A 84 -8.43 5.33 9.19
C SER A 84 -7.08 5.02 9.82
N ASN A 85 -7.00 3.89 10.53
CA ASN A 85 -5.75 3.34 11.06
C ASN A 85 -5.39 2.06 10.31
N TYR A 86 -4.20 2.01 9.69
CA TYR A 86 -3.78 0.85 8.90
C TYR A 86 -3.70 -0.45 9.70
N GLN A 87 -3.43 -0.38 11.00
CA GLN A 87 -3.35 -1.57 11.86
C GLN A 87 -4.72 -2.25 12.07
N THR A 88 -5.82 -1.53 11.85
CA THR A 88 -7.18 -2.00 12.11
C THR A 88 -8.12 -1.92 10.90
N ASN A 89 -7.80 -1.07 9.92
CA ASN A 89 -8.65 -0.78 8.77
C ASN A 89 -8.02 -1.13 7.43
N TRP A 90 -6.72 -1.48 7.41
CA TRP A 90 -6.07 -1.95 6.21
C TRP A 90 -5.87 -3.45 6.28
N TYR A 91 -6.61 -4.22 5.48
CA TYR A 91 -6.53 -5.68 5.52
C TYR A 91 -5.15 -6.17 5.05
N PHE A 92 -4.54 -7.13 5.74
CA PHE A 92 -3.15 -7.52 5.49
C PHE A 92 -2.89 -8.11 4.09
N ALA A 93 -3.89 -8.79 3.52
CA ALA A 93 -3.81 -9.41 2.21
C ALA A 93 -5.01 -9.02 1.34
N ARG A 94 -4.76 -8.25 0.30
CA ARG A 94 -5.77 -7.97 -0.71
C ARG A 94 -6.04 -9.22 -1.54
N VAL A 95 -7.25 -9.74 -1.42
CA VAL A 95 -7.68 -10.96 -2.10
C VAL A 95 -8.96 -10.73 -2.91
N ASN A 96 -9.36 -11.74 -3.68
CA ASN A 96 -10.64 -11.73 -4.38
C ASN A 96 -11.82 -11.92 -3.44
N ARG A 97 -12.98 -11.32 -3.77
CA ARG A 97 -14.22 -11.51 -3.03
C ARG A 97 -14.99 -12.71 -3.58
N LYS A 98 -15.48 -13.57 -2.70
CA LYS A 98 -16.28 -14.74 -3.07
C LYS A 98 -17.75 -14.34 -3.28
N THR A 99 -18.36 -14.72 -4.39
CA THR A 99 -19.76 -14.36 -4.73
C THR A 99 -20.72 -15.55 -4.76
N GLY A 100 -20.25 -16.75 -4.38
CA GLY A 100 -21.03 -18.00 -4.43
C GLY A 100 -20.49 -19.00 -5.47
N ASN A 101 -20.84 -20.29 -5.35
CA ASN A 101 -20.41 -21.36 -6.27
C ASN A 101 -18.89 -21.44 -6.54
N LYS A 102 -18.05 -21.11 -5.54
CA LYS A 102 -16.59 -21.01 -5.68
C LYS A 102 -16.13 -19.99 -6.74
N ASN A 103 -16.98 -19.01 -7.07
CA ASN A 103 -16.61 -17.88 -7.90
C ASN A 103 -15.95 -16.79 -7.07
N TYR A 104 -14.88 -16.22 -7.60
CA TYR A 104 -14.06 -15.19 -6.96
C TYR A 104 -13.89 -14.03 -7.92
N ILE A 105 -14.37 -12.85 -7.51
CA ILE A 105 -14.32 -11.64 -8.33
C ILE A 105 -13.16 -10.73 -7.89
N PRO A 106 -12.58 -9.98 -8.85
CA PRO A 106 -11.68 -8.85 -8.57
C PRO A 106 -12.21 -7.93 -7.48
N THR A 107 -11.30 -7.33 -6.71
CA THR A 107 -11.62 -6.31 -5.70
C THR A 107 -11.03 -4.96 -6.10
N THR A 108 -11.60 -3.86 -5.62
CA THR A 108 -11.08 -2.49 -5.80
C THR A 108 -11.06 -1.75 -4.47
N TRP A 109 -9.87 -1.53 -3.91
CA TRP A 109 -9.67 -0.77 -2.68
C TRP A 109 -9.57 0.72 -3.00
N LYS A 110 -10.07 1.56 -2.10
CA LYS A 110 -10.08 3.02 -2.25
C LYS A 110 -9.25 3.68 -1.16
N ILE A 111 -8.39 4.60 -1.53
CA ILE A 111 -7.70 5.51 -0.62
C ILE A 111 -8.26 6.91 -0.84
N LEU A 112 -8.93 7.46 0.16
CA LEU A 112 -9.45 8.82 0.15
C LEU A 112 -8.47 9.73 0.88
N PHE A 113 -8.19 10.89 0.32
CA PHE A 113 -7.31 11.88 0.94
C PHE A 113 -7.67 13.28 0.44
N ASP A 114 -7.45 14.27 1.29
CA ASP A 114 -7.70 15.67 0.95
C ASP A 114 -6.38 16.38 0.58
N LEU A 115 -6.45 17.29 -0.40
CA LEU A 115 -5.37 18.19 -0.78
C LEU A 115 -5.84 19.65 -0.70
N ASP A 116 -5.10 20.49 0.01
CA ASP A 116 -5.43 21.92 0.18
C ASP A 116 -5.10 22.76 -1.05
N ASP A 117 -4.08 22.37 -1.81
CA ASP A 117 -3.60 23.06 -3.00
C ASP A 117 -2.98 22.06 -3.98
N ILE A 118 -3.07 22.37 -5.27
CA ILE A 118 -2.60 21.49 -6.34
C ILE A 118 -1.80 22.26 -7.36
N ASP A 119 -0.69 21.65 -7.74
CA ASP A 119 0.09 22.05 -8.87
C ASP A 119 -0.38 21.28 -10.11
N GLU A 120 -1.37 21.83 -10.83
CA GLU A 120 -2.01 21.14 -11.98
C GLU A 120 -1.02 20.76 -13.09
N GLN A 121 0.06 21.54 -13.25
CA GLN A 121 1.14 21.28 -14.20
C GLN A 121 2.25 20.38 -13.62
N GLY A 122 2.21 20.12 -12.32
CA GLY A 122 3.19 19.34 -11.60
C GLY A 122 2.95 17.83 -11.71
N ASN A 123 3.97 17.06 -11.35
CA ASN A 123 3.91 15.62 -11.26
C ASN A 123 4.07 15.17 -9.80
N TYR A 124 3.06 14.51 -9.28
CA TYR A 124 3.08 13.86 -7.97
C TYR A 124 3.65 12.45 -8.12
N THR A 125 4.17 11.87 -7.04
CA THR A 125 4.71 10.51 -7.06
C THR A 125 3.98 9.64 -6.06
N LEU A 126 3.35 8.57 -6.52
CA LEU A 126 2.84 7.49 -5.67
C LEU A 126 3.89 6.36 -5.63
N GLN A 127 4.53 6.20 -4.47
CA GLN A 127 5.36 5.04 -4.18
C GLN A 127 4.48 3.93 -3.64
N LEU A 128 4.57 2.75 -4.27
CA LEU A 128 3.76 1.59 -3.91
C LEU A 128 4.66 0.37 -3.80
N ALA A 129 4.85 -0.06 -2.55
CA ALA A 129 5.65 -1.22 -2.19
C ALA A 129 4.75 -2.41 -1.84
N LEU A 130 5.08 -3.57 -2.39
CA LEU A 130 4.39 -4.82 -2.17
C LEU A 130 5.32 -5.80 -1.46
N ALA A 131 4.87 -6.34 -0.33
CA ALA A 131 5.55 -7.41 0.39
C ALA A 131 5.43 -8.76 -0.35
N SER A 132 4.37 -8.95 -1.14
CA SER A 132 4.11 -10.18 -1.91
C SER A 132 3.03 -9.96 -2.98
N ALA A 133 3.06 -10.78 -4.04
CA ALA A 133 2.00 -10.86 -5.04
C ALA A 133 1.81 -12.31 -5.54
N THR A 134 0.57 -12.77 -5.56
CA THR A 134 0.18 -14.12 -6.01
C THR A 134 -0.73 -14.02 -7.23
N ASP A 135 -0.21 -14.31 -8.43
CA ASP A 135 -0.92 -14.26 -9.73
C ASP A 135 -1.82 -13.02 -9.91
N ALA A 136 -1.29 -11.86 -9.52
CA ALA A 136 -2.05 -10.62 -9.41
C ALA A 136 -1.74 -9.66 -10.56
N GLU A 137 -2.65 -8.72 -10.81
CA GLU A 137 -2.38 -7.53 -11.60
C GLU A 137 -2.96 -6.35 -10.84
N LEU A 138 -2.10 -5.40 -10.47
CA LEU A 138 -2.50 -4.17 -9.82
C LEU A 138 -2.68 -3.08 -10.87
N GLN A 139 -3.87 -2.50 -10.89
CA GLN A 139 -4.18 -1.30 -11.66
C GLN A 139 -4.43 -0.13 -10.71
N VAL A 140 -3.93 1.04 -11.06
CA VAL A 140 -4.12 2.27 -10.29
C VAL A 140 -4.90 3.28 -11.12
N ARG A 141 -5.98 3.82 -10.53
CA ARG A 141 -6.74 4.94 -11.09
C ARG A 141 -6.87 6.07 -10.07
N THR A 142 -6.99 7.29 -10.55
CA THR A 142 -7.13 8.49 -9.70
C THR A 142 -8.41 9.21 -10.08
N ASN A 143 -9.26 9.47 -9.08
CA ASN A 143 -10.54 10.19 -9.12
C ASN A 143 -11.65 9.63 -10.02
N ASP A 144 -11.32 9.02 -11.16
CA ASP A 144 -12.28 8.35 -12.03
C ASP A 144 -11.96 6.85 -12.13
N PRO A 145 -12.78 5.96 -11.54
CA PRO A 145 -12.58 4.52 -11.64
C PRO A 145 -13.02 3.95 -13.00
N SER A 146 -13.76 4.72 -13.80
CA SER A 146 -14.33 4.29 -15.09
C SER A 146 -13.40 4.49 -16.27
N THR A 147 -12.22 5.10 -16.06
CA THR A 147 -11.23 5.26 -17.13
C THR A 147 -10.82 3.89 -17.68
N GLU A 148 -11.03 3.72 -19.00
CA GLU A 148 -10.77 2.46 -19.68
C GLU A 148 -9.31 2.03 -19.46
N THR A 149 -8.38 2.93 -19.75
CA THR A 149 -6.96 2.74 -19.48
C THR A 149 -6.66 3.15 -18.03
N PRO A 150 -6.11 2.24 -17.19
CA PRO A 150 -5.60 2.64 -15.89
C PRO A 150 -4.36 3.52 -16.06
N HIS A 151 -4.16 4.45 -15.13
CA HIS A 151 -2.99 5.33 -15.13
C HIS A 151 -1.69 4.54 -14.95
N PHE A 152 -1.79 3.38 -14.29
CA PHE A 152 -0.71 2.43 -14.14
C PHE A 152 -1.28 1.01 -14.06
N SER A 153 -0.61 0.05 -14.69
CA SER A 153 -0.83 -1.38 -14.48
C SER A 153 0.50 -2.09 -14.35
N THR A 154 0.59 -3.02 -13.42
CA THR A 154 1.75 -3.91 -13.29
C THR A 154 1.80 -4.99 -14.39
N GLY A 155 0.67 -5.22 -15.08
CA GLY A 155 0.44 -6.50 -15.75
C GLY A 155 0.42 -7.66 -14.75
N LEU A 156 0.51 -8.90 -15.25
CA LEU A 156 0.62 -10.08 -14.38
C LEU A 156 1.97 -10.07 -13.63
N ILE A 157 1.90 -9.97 -12.31
CA ILE A 157 3.03 -10.07 -11.40
C ILE A 157 2.81 -11.18 -10.38
N GLY A 158 3.90 -11.53 -9.68
CA GLY A 158 3.87 -12.55 -8.64
C GLY A 158 4.30 -13.93 -9.12
N LYS A 159 3.55 -14.96 -8.68
CA LYS A 159 3.83 -16.42 -8.68
C LYS A 159 4.38 -16.95 -7.36
N ASP A 160 4.47 -16.11 -6.34
CA ASP A 160 4.61 -16.60 -4.98
C ASP A 160 3.32 -17.30 -4.52
N ASN A 161 3.37 -17.92 -3.33
CA ASN A 161 2.19 -18.54 -2.71
C ASN A 161 2.03 -18.08 -1.27
N SER A 162 2.46 -16.86 -0.93
CA SER A 162 2.52 -16.40 0.46
C SER A 162 1.13 -16.42 1.11
N ILE A 163 0.12 -15.89 0.42
CA ILE A 163 -1.28 -15.87 0.91
C ILE A 163 -1.79 -17.30 1.17
N ALA A 164 -1.61 -18.21 0.21
CA ALA A 164 -2.06 -19.60 0.32
C ALA A 164 -1.30 -20.42 1.38
N ARG A 165 -0.09 -19.99 1.74
CA ARG A 165 0.78 -20.64 2.74
C ARG A 165 0.77 -19.91 4.09
N HIS A 166 -0.14 -18.97 4.28
CA HIS A 166 -0.28 -18.17 5.49
C HIS A 166 1.03 -17.45 5.88
N GLY A 167 1.71 -16.91 4.87
CA GLY A 167 2.83 -15.99 5.02
C GLY A 167 2.36 -14.55 5.22
N ILE A 168 3.33 -13.66 5.32
CA ILE A 168 3.10 -12.21 5.50
C ILE A 168 3.99 -11.34 4.60
N HIS A 169 4.88 -11.98 3.84
CA HIS A 169 5.71 -11.42 2.78
C HIS A 169 6.25 -12.58 1.93
N ASP A 170 6.82 -12.26 0.77
CA ASP A 170 7.63 -13.16 -0.05
C ASP A 170 8.53 -12.30 -0.96
N SER A 171 8.16 -12.14 -2.23
CA SER A 171 8.93 -11.37 -3.19
C SER A 171 8.50 -9.91 -3.17
N TYR A 172 9.48 -9.03 -2.93
CA TYR A 172 9.26 -7.59 -2.82
C TYR A 172 9.17 -6.90 -4.18
N TRP A 173 8.23 -5.96 -4.32
CA TRP A 173 8.08 -5.12 -5.51
C TRP A 173 7.97 -3.65 -5.10
N LEU A 174 8.69 -2.77 -5.79
CA LEU A 174 8.55 -1.33 -5.63
C LEU A 174 8.16 -0.70 -6.96
N HIS A 175 7.04 0.03 -6.95
CA HIS A 175 6.55 0.79 -8.08
C HIS A 175 6.54 2.28 -7.76
N THR A 176 7.22 3.06 -8.59
CA THR A 176 7.18 4.52 -8.57
C THR A 176 6.24 4.98 -9.68
N ILE A 177 5.08 5.51 -9.30
CA ILE A 177 4.00 5.85 -10.22
C ILE A 177 3.85 7.36 -10.28
N THR A 178 3.96 7.93 -11.47
CA THR A 178 3.69 9.36 -11.69
C THR A 178 2.18 9.61 -11.69
N VAL A 179 1.72 10.54 -10.88
CA VAL A 179 0.33 11.03 -10.86
C VAL A 179 0.34 12.48 -11.34
N PRO A 180 -0.08 12.75 -12.59
CA PRO A 180 -0.23 14.12 -13.08
C PRO A 180 -1.14 14.95 -12.17
N GLY A 181 -0.72 16.18 -11.85
CA GLY A 181 -1.51 17.11 -11.03
C GLY A 181 -2.87 17.43 -11.63
N SER A 182 -2.98 17.39 -12.97
CA SER A 182 -4.23 17.57 -13.71
C SER A 182 -5.31 16.50 -13.42
N LEU A 183 -4.95 15.37 -12.80
CA LEU A 183 -5.89 14.34 -12.37
C LEU A 183 -6.42 14.57 -10.96
N LEU A 184 -5.79 15.46 -10.19
CA LEU A 184 -6.09 15.74 -8.80
C LEU A 184 -7.03 16.95 -8.68
N LEU A 185 -7.75 17.04 -7.57
CA LEU A 185 -8.75 18.07 -7.26
C LEU A 185 -8.47 18.70 -5.90
N THR A 186 -8.61 20.02 -5.77
CA THR A 186 -8.53 20.66 -4.45
C THR A 186 -9.70 20.15 -3.61
N GLY A 187 -9.43 19.65 -2.41
CA GLY A 187 -10.37 18.88 -1.59
C GLY A 187 -10.15 17.37 -1.73
N THR A 188 -11.24 16.60 -1.72
CA THR A 188 -11.19 15.14 -1.63
C THR A 188 -10.83 14.48 -2.97
N ASN A 189 -9.80 13.64 -2.91
CA ASN A 189 -9.33 12.79 -3.99
C ASN A 189 -9.46 11.32 -3.61
N ILE A 190 -9.49 10.46 -4.62
CA ILE A 190 -9.56 9.01 -4.45
C ILE A 190 -8.52 8.34 -5.34
N ILE A 191 -7.67 7.50 -4.75
CA ILE A 191 -6.90 6.50 -5.50
C ILE A 191 -7.64 5.17 -5.42
N PHE A 192 -7.96 4.62 -6.59
CA PHE A 192 -8.49 3.28 -6.75
C PHE A 192 -7.32 2.35 -7.05
N LEU A 193 -7.09 1.40 -6.16
CA LEU A 193 -6.23 0.27 -6.41
C LEU A 193 -7.16 -0.85 -6.85
N THR A 194 -6.94 -1.49 -7.99
CA THR A 194 -7.73 -2.65 -8.48
C THR A 194 -6.83 -3.86 -8.66
N GLN A 195 -7.14 -4.98 -8.01
CA GLN A 195 -6.57 -6.28 -8.37
C GLN A 195 -7.52 -6.80 -9.44
N SER A 196 -7.09 -6.92 -10.69
CA SER A 196 -8.00 -7.17 -11.82
C SER A 196 -8.23 -8.66 -12.13
N ARG A 197 -7.62 -9.58 -11.37
CA ARG A 197 -7.57 -11.03 -11.66
C ARG A 197 -8.34 -11.86 -10.63
N GLY A 198 -9.55 -12.28 -11.02
CA GLY A 198 -10.42 -13.16 -10.22
C GLY A 198 -10.01 -14.63 -10.17
N GLU A 199 -11.01 -15.52 -10.12
CA GLU A 199 -10.99 -17.00 -10.20
C GLU A 199 -10.57 -17.76 -8.95
N THR A 200 -9.52 -17.36 -8.23
CA THR A 200 -9.03 -18.10 -7.04
C THR A 200 -9.10 -17.26 -5.77
N PRO A 201 -9.25 -17.90 -4.58
CA PRO A 201 -9.42 -17.16 -3.32
C PRO A 201 -8.18 -16.39 -2.89
N TRP A 202 -6.99 -16.91 -3.18
CA TRP A 202 -5.72 -16.37 -2.68
C TRP A 202 -4.90 -15.66 -3.77
N ARG A 203 -5.46 -15.44 -4.95
CA ARG A 203 -4.92 -14.46 -5.90
C ARG A 203 -5.01 -13.08 -5.26
N GLY A 204 -3.90 -12.38 -5.19
CA GLY A 204 -3.85 -11.23 -4.32
C GLY A 204 -2.49 -10.58 -4.16
N ILE A 205 -2.49 -9.56 -3.32
CA ILE A 205 -1.35 -8.67 -3.07
C ILE A 205 -1.25 -8.45 -1.56
N MET A 206 -0.04 -8.48 -1.03
CA MET A 206 0.27 -7.95 0.30
C MET A 206 1.02 -6.64 0.11
N TYR A 207 0.50 -5.56 0.69
CA TYR A 207 1.19 -4.27 0.67
C TYR A 207 2.26 -4.25 1.75
N ASP A 208 3.35 -3.55 1.49
CA ASP A 208 4.36 -3.20 2.50
C ASP A 208 4.12 -1.75 2.91
N TYR A 209 4.25 -0.84 1.95
CA TYR A 209 4.18 0.59 2.21
C TYR A 209 3.64 1.36 1.02
N ILE A 210 2.78 2.34 1.27
CA ILE A 210 2.21 3.21 0.23
C ILE A 210 2.43 4.66 0.64
N ARG A 211 2.94 5.49 -0.27
CA ARG A 211 3.21 6.91 0.01
C ARG A 211 2.90 7.77 -1.19
N LEU A 212 2.19 8.88 -0.96
CA LEU A 212 2.06 9.95 -1.94
C LEU A 212 3.01 11.10 -1.62
N GLU A 213 3.74 11.54 -2.63
CA GLU A 213 4.67 12.66 -2.58
C GLU A 213 4.16 13.80 -3.47
N GLY A 214 4.31 15.04 -2.98
CA GLY A 214 3.96 16.26 -3.71
C GLY A 214 4.83 16.50 -4.93
N SER A 215 4.44 17.46 -5.79
CA SER A 215 5.29 17.87 -6.90
C SER A 215 6.61 18.46 -6.40
N SER A 216 7.69 18.25 -7.13
CA SER A 216 9.00 18.85 -6.84
C SER A 216 8.93 20.39 -6.83
N GLU A 217 8.05 21.00 -7.63
CA GLU A 217 7.82 22.45 -7.67
C GLU A 217 7.06 22.99 -6.46
N SER A 218 6.25 22.16 -5.79
CA SER A 218 5.57 22.51 -4.53
C SER A 218 6.59 22.89 -3.43
N ILE A 219 7.77 22.25 -3.44
CA ILE A 219 8.88 22.58 -2.53
C ILE A 219 9.40 24.00 -2.80
N ASP A 220 9.47 24.42 -4.06
CA ASP A 220 9.99 25.73 -4.43
C ASP A 220 8.97 26.85 -4.14
N LYS A 221 7.67 26.60 -4.35
CA LYS A 221 6.59 27.51 -3.91
C LYS A 221 6.57 27.69 -2.39
N LEU A 222 6.74 26.61 -1.61
CA LEU A 222 6.85 26.67 -0.14
C LEU A 222 8.09 27.45 0.31
N LYS A 223 9.26 27.21 -0.31
CA LYS A 223 10.49 27.97 -0.03
C LYS A 223 10.34 29.46 -0.36
N GLN A 224 9.66 29.81 -1.45
CA GLN A 224 9.38 31.22 -1.78
C GLN A 224 8.39 31.87 -0.81
N LYS A 225 7.33 31.17 -0.40
CA LYS A 225 6.37 31.67 0.60
C LYS A 225 7.05 31.95 1.94
N HIS A 226 7.92 31.05 2.41
CA HIS A 226 8.68 31.27 3.64
C HIS A 226 9.68 32.44 3.55
N ARG A 227 10.33 32.65 2.39
CA ARG A 227 11.19 33.83 2.17
C ARG A 227 10.42 35.14 2.24
N ASN A 228 9.20 35.18 1.69
CA ASN A 228 8.37 36.39 1.66
C ASN A 228 7.76 36.76 3.03
N VAL A 229 7.64 35.81 3.95
CA VAL A 229 7.13 36.07 5.32
C VAL A 229 8.24 36.60 6.24
N SER A 230 9.52 36.35 5.93
CA SER A 230 10.66 36.71 6.80
C SER A 230 11.22 38.13 6.66
N VAL A 231 10.57 39.04 5.91
CA VAL A 231 11.10 40.42 5.74
C VAL A 231 10.10 41.50 6.14
N PRO A 232 10.13 42.00 7.38
CA PRO A 232 9.80 43.38 7.67
C PRO A 232 11.08 44.22 7.52
N VAL A 233 11.23 44.90 6.38
CA VAL A 233 12.23 45.97 6.24
C VAL A 233 11.83 47.09 7.21
N ARG A 234 12.55 47.24 8.32
CA ARG A 234 12.53 48.50 9.08
C ARG A 234 13.19 49.56 8.21
N LYS A 235 12.38 50.49 7.70
CA LYS A 235 12.87 51.72 7.07
C LYS A 235 13.44 52.67 8.13
N PRO A 236 14.43 53.50 7.75
CA PRO A 236 15.30 54.25 8.66
C PRO A 236 14.56 55.27 9.53
#